data_AF-A0A2G2CJN7-F1
#
_entry.id   AF-A0A2G2CJN7-F1
#
_cell.length_a   1.000
_cell.length_b   1.000
_cell.length_c   1.000
_cell.angle_alpha   90.00
_cell.angle_beta   90.00
_cell.angle_gamma   90.00
#
_symmetry.space_group_name_H-M   'P 1'
#
loop_
_entity.id
_entity.type
_entity.pdbx_description
1 polymer ?
#
loop_
_entity_poly.entity_id
_entity_poly.type
_entity_poly.pdbx_seq_one_letter_code
_entity_poly.pdbx_strand_id
1 'polypeptide(L)'
;MKNIPAGKSTSLIAYAPFVGFIIAYFFNREENHPFATWHIKNMFGLTLMFIVSLVIQAQVDVTVGDIIWLICLLLWLFSWAMAFFNKRKGIPFLSEKFQEWFTFLN
;
A
#
# COMPACT_ATOMS: atom_id res chain seq x y z
N MET A 1 27.14 5.89 0.73
CA MET A 1 26.03 6.28 -0.17
C MET A 1 24.83 5.41 0.17
N LYS A 2 23.63 5.96 0.38
CA LYS A 2 22.42 5.15 0.59
C LYS A 2 22.14 4.40 -0.73
N ASN A 3 22.18 3.07 -0.74
CA ASN A 3 21.76 2.30 -1.91
C ASN A 3 20.28 2.61 -2.19
N ILE A 4 20.00 3.09 -3.39
CA ILE A 4 18.64 3.37 -3.87
C ILE A 4 18.12 2.09 -4.53
N PRO A 5 17.02 1.48 -4.05
CA PRO A 5 16.46 0.30 -4.68
C PRO A 5 15.94 0.59 -6.08
N ALA A 6 16.12 -0.36 -6.99
CA ALA A 6 15.40 -0.37 -8.27
C ALA A 6 13.88 -0.32 -8.00
N GLY A 7 13.15 0.48 -8.79
CA GLY A 7 11.71 0.69 -8.60
C GLY A 7 11.31 1.65 -7.48
N LYS A 8 12.24 2.44 -6.91
CA LYS A 8 11.89 3.46 -5.92
C LYS A 8 10.81 4.42 -6.41
N SER A 9 10.94 4.96 -7.62
CA SER A 9 9.94 5.89 -8.17
C SER A 9 8.57 5.24 -8.26
N THR A 10 8.51 4.04 -8.84
CA THR A 10 7.29 3.22 -8.95
C THR A 10 6.65 2.94 -7.60
N SER A 11 7.46 2.62 -6.57
CA SER A 11 6.95 2.39 -5.21
C SER A 11 6.33 3.65 -4.57
N LEU A 12 6.85 4.85 -4.88
CA LEU A 12 6.29 6.10 -4.39
C LEU A 12 5.00 6.45 -5.14
N ILE A 13 4.98 6.22 -6.46
CA ILE A 13 3.78 6.39 -7.30
C ILE A 13 2.66 5.47 -6.83
N ALA A 14 2.98 4.25 -6.38
CA ALA A 14 1.98 3.29 -5.90
C ALA A 14 1.09 3.88 -4.80
N TYR A 15 1.63 4.75 -3.94
CA TYR A 15 0.88 5.37 -2.84
C TYR A 15 0.06 6.59 -3.26
N ALA A 16 0.21 7.12 -4.48
CA ALA A 16 -0.76 8.07 -4.99
C ALA A 16 -2.10 7.32 -5.21
N PRO A 17 -3.17 7.70 -4.49
CA PRO A 17 -4.39 6.88 -4.41
C PRO A 17 -5.02 6.57 -5.76
N PHE A 18 -5.64 5.40 -5.86
CA PHE A 18 -6.35 4.84 -7.04
C PHE A 18 -5.56 4.87 -8.35
N VAL A 19 -5.36 6.04 -8.94
CA VAL A 19 -4.65 6.27 -10.19
C VAL A 19 -3.18 5.86 -10.07
N GLY A 20 -2.50 6.31 -9.01
CA GLY A 20 -1.08 6.00 -8.81
C GLY A 20 -0.81 4.52 -8.57
N PHE A 21 -1.67 3.86 -7.78
CA PHE A 21 -1.63 2.41 -7.60
C PHE A 21 -1.73 1.67 -8.93
N ILE A 22 -2.72 1.99 -9.77
CA ILE A 22 -2.93 1.33 -11.07
C ILE A 22 -1.71 1.55 -11.97
N ILE A 23 -1.22 2.78 -12.07
CA ILE A 23 -0.04 3.11 -12.87
C ILE A 23 1.18 2.32 -12.38
N ALA A 24 1.44 2.33 -11.07
CA ALA A 24 2.59 1.64 -10.49
C ALA A 24 2.53 0.13 -10.72
N TYR A 25 1.34 -0.46 -10.64
CA TYR A 25 1.15 -1.89 -10.96
C TYR A 25 1.54 -2.19 -12.40
N PHE A 26 0.96 -1.49 -13.39
CA PHE A 26 1.28 -1.75 -14.79
C PHE A 26 2.74 -1.49 -15.13
N PHE A 27 3.31 -0.41 -14.59
CA PHE A 27 4.72 -0.08 -14.81
C PHE A 27 5.66 -1.15 -14.22
N ASN A 28 5.33 -1.67 -13.04
CA ASN A 28 6.16 -2.70 -12.41
C ASN A 28 5.97 -4.10 -13.01
N ARG A 29 4.87 -4.37 -13.72
CA ARG A 29 4.70 -5.65 -14.42
C ARG A 29 5.75 -5.88 -15.50
N GLU A 30 6.25 -4.81 -16.11
CA GLU A 30 7.30 -4.86 -17.12
C GLU A 30 8.69 -4.92 -16.47
N GLU A 31 8.96 -4.03 -15.51
CA GLU A 31 10.26 -3.87 -14.85
C GLU A 31 10.57 -4.91 -13.76
N ASN A 32 9.53 -5.52 -13.19
CA ASN A 32 9.57 -6.54 -12.15
C ASN A 32 10.53 -6.22 -10.99
N HIS A 33 10.40 -5.01 -10.44
CA HIS A 33 11.26 -4.57 -9.34
C HIS A 33 10.68 -5.03 -8.00
N PRO A 34 11.38 -5.91 -7.24
CA PRO A 34 10.78 -6.48 -6.03
C PRO A 34 10.53 -5.45 -4.91
N PHE A 35 11.20 -4.30 -4.94
CA PHE A 35 10.93 -3.19 -4.02
C PHE A 35 9.59 -2.51 -4.33
N ALA A 36 9.29 -2.26 -5.61
CA ALA A 36 8.01 -1.70 -6.03
C ALA A 36 6.88 -2.71 -5.82
N THR A 37 7.05 -3.98 -6.21
CA THR A 37 6.08 -5.06 -5.96
C THR A 37 5.63 -5.07 -4.49
N TRP A 38 6.59 -4.99 -3.56
CA TRP A 38 6.30 -5.00 -2.13
C TRP A 38 5.39 -3.84 -1.69
N HIS A 39 5.64 -2.62 -2.17
CA HIS A 39 4.84 -1.45 -1.86
C HIS A 39 3.50 -1.43 -2.60
N ILE A 40 3.42 -1.95 -3.83
CA ILE A 40 2.18 -2.12 -4.60
C ILE A 40 1.23 -3.07 -3.87
N LYS A 41 1.71 -4.22 -3.39
CA LYS A 41 0.91 -5.16 -2.58
C LYS A 41 0.41 -4.53 -1.29
N ASN A 42 1.24 -3.70 -0.64
CA ASN A 42 0.82 -2.97 0.55
C ASN A 42 -0.25 -1.92 0.27
N MET A 43 -0.13 -1.16 -0.82
CA MET A 43 -1.15 -0.20 -1.20
C MET A 43 -2.47 -0.89 -1.55
N PHE A 44 -2.42 -2.05 -2.20
CA PHE A 44 -3.62 -2.83 -2.47
C PHE A 44 -4.33 -3.25 -1.18
N GLY A 45 -3.59 -3.75 -0.18
CA GLY A 45 -4.13 -4.06 1.14
C GLY A 45 -4.73 -2.85 1.86
N LEU A 46 -4.08 -1.68 1.79
CA LEU A 46 -4.63 -0.42 2.31
C LEU A 46 -5.92 -0.01 1.59
N THR A 47 -6.01 -0.24 0.28
CA THR A 47 -7.23 0.05 -0.49
C THR A 47 -8.39 -0.83 -0.02
N LEU A 48 -8.14 -2.11 0.27
CA LEU A 48 -9.15 -2.99 0.85
C LEU A 48 -9.57 -2.52 2.26
N MET A 49 -8.62 -2.13 3.10
CA MET A 49 -8.91 -1.58 4.44
C MET A 49 -9.74 -0.30 4.37
N PHE A 50 -9.46 0.57 3.41
CA PHE A 50 -10.26 1.76 3.14
C PHE A 50 -11.69 1.38 2.74
N ILE A 51 -11.89 0.44 1.81
CA ILE A 51 -13.23 -0.05 1.44
C ILE A 51 -13.98 -0.61 2.65
N VAL A 52 -13.30 -1.39 3.52
CA VAL A 52 -13.89 -1.91 4.76
C VAL A 52 -14.36 -0.76 5.66
N SER A 53 -13.56 0.30 5.82
CA SER A 53 -13.97 1.46 6.63
C SER A 53 -15.26 2.11 6.11
N LEU A 54 -15.39 2.27 4.79
CA LEU A 54 -16.61 2.83 4.17
C LEU A 54 -17.83 1.93 4.37
N VAL A 55 -17.67 0.61 4.24
CA VAL A 55 -18.76 -0.34 4.48
C VAL A 55 -19.23 -0.31 5.93
N ILE A 56 -18.29 -0.29 6.88
CA ILE A 56 -18.62 -0.18 8.32
C ILE A 56 -19.33 1.14 8.62
N GLN A 57 -18.84 2.24 8.07
CA GLN A 57 -19.46 3.56 8.23
C GLN A 57 -20.90 3.57 7.72
N ALA A 58 -21.16 2.93 6.57
CA ALA A 58 -22.46 2.95 5.92
C ALA A 58 -23.46 1.93 6.49
N GLN A 59 -23.00 0.79 7.00
CA GLN A 59 -23.86 -0.36 7.32
C GLN A 59 -23.87 -0.77 8.79
N VAL A 60 -22.88 -0.34 9.58
CA VAL A 60 -22.71 -0.79 10.97
C VAL A 60 -22.76 0.39 11.93
N ASP A 61 -21.77 1.27 11.87
CA ASP A 61 -21.67 2.45 12.73
C ASP A 61 -20.68 3.46 12.14
N VAL A 62 -21.10 4.72 12.06
CA VAL A 62 -20.31 5.80 11.45
C VAL A 62 -19.02 6.04 12.24
N THR A 63 -19.09 6.06 13.56
CA THR A 63 -17.94 6.33 14.44
C THR A 63 -16.87 5.25 14.32
N VAL A 64 -17.28 3.97 14.29
CA VAL A 64 -16.35 2.85 14.10
C VAL A 64 -15.71 2.92 12.72
N GLY A 65 -16.51 3.24 11.69
CA GLY A 65 -16.00 3.47 10.33
C GLY A 65 -14.92 4.56 10.27
N ASP A 66 -15.18 5.71 10.91
CA ASP A 66 -14.25 6.83 10.97
C ASP A 66 -12.93 6.48 11.69
N ILE A 67 -13.00 5.69 12.77
CA ILE A 67 -11.81 5.21 13.48
C ILE A 67 -10.97 4.31 12.57
N ILE A 68 -11.58 3.35 11.86
CA ILE A 68 -10.86 2.46 10.94
C ILE A 68 -10.25 3.26 9.79
N TRP A 69 -10.99 4.23 9.25
CA TRP A 69 -10.50 5.13 8.21
C TRP A 69 -9.27 5.91 8.67
N LEU A 70 -9.30 6.48 9.89
CA LEU A 70 -8.18 7.22 10.46
C LEU A 70 -6.94 6.33 10.63
N ILE A 71 -7.12 5.10 11.13
CA ILE A 71 -6.02 4.13 11.23
C ILE A 71 -5.46 3.81 9.84
N CYS A 72 -6.33 3.61 8.85
CA CYS A 72 -5.93 3.36 7.46
C CYS A 72 -5.08 4.52 6.90
N LEU A 73 -5.48 5.77 7.17
CA LEU A 73 -4.75 6.97 6.75
C LEU A 73 -3.35 7.04 7.38
N LEU A 74 -3.25 6.77 8.69
CA LEU A 74 -1.96 6.75 9.39
C LEU A 74 -1.03 5.66 8.86
N LEU A 75 -1.56 4.47 8.60
CA LEU A 75 -0.81 3.35 8.02
C LEU A 75 -0.37 3.61 6.58
N TRP A 76 -1.21 4.31 5.80
CA TRP A 76 -0.85 4.76 4.45
C TRP A 76 0.31 5.75 4.48
N LEU A 77 0.22 6.80 5.32
CA LEU A 77 1.31 7.76 5.49
C LEU A 77 2.60 7.08 5.95
N PHE A 78 2.50 6.15 6.91
CA PHE A 78 3.65 5.38 7.39
C PHE A 78 4.28 4.56 6.27
N SER A 79 3.49 3.79 5.52
CA SER A 79 3.98 2.92 4.46
C SER A 79 4.62 3.73 3.31
N TRP A 80 4.04 4.89 2.99
CA TRP A 80 4.59 5.81 2.01
C TRP A 80 5.92 6.41 2.47
N ALA A 81 6.03 6.80 3.74
CA ALA A 81 7.29 7.26 4.33
C ALA A 81 8.37 6.16 4.29
N MET A 82 8.00 4.90 4.54
CA MET A 82 8.96 3.78 4.45
C MET A 82 9.47 3.57 3.02
N ALA A 83 8.62 3.73 2.00
CA ALA A 83 9.05 3.75 0.59
C ALA A 83 10.04 4.89 0.31
N PHE A 84 9.77 6.09 0.83
CA PHE A 84 10.66 7.24 0.71
C PHE A 84 12.05 6.97 1.32
N PHE A 85 12.08 6.28 2.46
CA PHE A 85 13.30 5.86 3.15
C PHE A 85 13.95 4.57 2.62
N ASN A 86 13.49 4.04 1.48
CA ASN A 86 14.01 2.82 0.85
C ASN A 86 13.84 1.55 1.71
N LYS A 87 12.76 1.46 2.50
CA LYS A 87 12.52 0.34 3.43
C LYS A 87 11.26 -0.44 3.04
N ARG A 88 11.40 -1.76 2.90
CA ARG A 88 10.28 -2.72 2.83
C ARG A 88 9.70 -2.94 4.22
N LYS A 89 9.06 -1.91 4.77
CA LYS A 89 8.36 -1.92 6.05
C LYS A 89 7.08 -1.11 5.88
N GLY A 90 6.04 -1.50 6.61
CA GLY A 90 4.70 -0.97 6.41
C GLY A 90 3.81 -1.40 7.55
N ILE A 91 2.61 -1.83 7.25
CA ILE A 91 1.61 -2.25 8.22
C ILE A 91 2.13 -3.44 9.06
N PRO A 92 2.26 -3.28 10.39
CA PRO A 92 2.70 -4.37 11.27
C PRO A 92 1.84 -5.63 11.07
N PHE A 93 2.49 -6.79 10.97
CA PHE A 93 1.90 -8.12 10.73
C PHE A 93 1.23 -8.30 9.35
N LEU A 94 0.51 -7.31 8.83
CA LEU A 94 -0.22 -7.40 7.57
C LEU A 94 0.67 -7.30 6.34
N SER A 95 1.73 -6.48 6.36
CA SER A 95 2.57 -6.29 5.18
C SER A 95 3.18 -7.59 4.66
N GLU A 96 3.61 -8.49 5.55
CA GLU A 96 4.14 -9.81 5.19
C GLU A 96 3.03 -10.70 4.62
N LYS A 97 1.84 -10.68 5.25
CA LYS A 97 0.67 -11.40 4.74
C LYS A 97 0.22 -10.92 3.37
N PHE A 98 0.33 -9.64 3.08
CA PHE A 98 0.04 -9.12 1.75
C PHE A 98 1.00 -9.65 0.68
N GLN A 99 2.26 -9.94 1.04
CA GLN A 99 3.19 -10.57 0.11
C GLN A 99 2.77 -12.01 -0.24
N GLU A 100 2.30 -12.75 0.78
CA GLU A 100 1.79 -14.12 0.68
C GLU A 100 0.43 -14.21 -0.05
N TRP A 101 -0.49 -13.28 0.21
CA TRP A 101 -1.87 -13.33 -0.30
C TRP A 101 -2.00 -12.78 -1.71
N PHE A 102 -1.33 -11.67 -2.02
CA PHE A 102 -1.51 -10.97 -3.30
C PHE A 102 -0.49 -11.43 -4.34
N THR A 103 -0.36 -12.74 -4.54
CA THR A 103 0.60 -13.33 -5.49
C THR A 103 0.34 -12.98 -6.95
N PHE A 104 -0.86 -12.48 -7.27
CA PHE A 104 -1.24 -12.00 -8.59
C PHE A 104 -0.68 -10.59 -8.92
N LEU A 105 -0.20 -9.85 -7.92
CA LEU A 105 0.42 -8.53 -8.10
C LEU A 105 1.96 -8.69 -8.18
N ASN A 106 2.50 -8.93 -9.37
CA ASN A 106 3.96 -9.02 -9.60
C ASN A 106 4.45 -7.81 -10.38
#